data_AF-M0P7L3-F1
#
_entry.id   AF-M0P7L3-F1
#
_cell.length_a   1.000
_cell.length_b   1.000
_cell.length_c   1.000
_cell.angle_alpha   90.00
_cell.angle_beta   90.00
_cell.angle_gamma   90.00
#
_symmetry.space_group_name_H-M   'P 1'
#
loop_
_entity.id
_entity.type
_entity.pdbx_description
1 polymer ?
#
loop_
_entity_poly.entity_id
_entity_poly.type
_entity_poly.pdbx_seq_one_letter_code
_entity_poly.pdbx_strand_id
1 'polypeptide(L)'
;MKIRDISSGKRDSIVDIKLSNGKRIDFTIWNKHDIEIDFQIGDKLRLNEVRLKRWETDHGYAHQLSSTKDLTIVPIEGSGVQRPLEEDEEDECVSGESEKAHDIDQLIGVGGATKADAEALMESGYMTTADLENASLDDLRSVSGLDDGTALRIKAELG
;
A
#
# COMPACT_ATOMS: atom_id res chain seq x y z
N MET A 1 0.98 -14.05 9.88
CA MET A 1 -0.21 -14.76 9.38
C MET A 1 0.11 -16.25 9.42
N LYS A 2 -0.77 -17.10 9.94
CA LYS A 2 -0.60 -18.57 9.91
C LYS A 2 -1.77 -19.15 9.12
N ILE A 3 -1.46 -19.98 8.13
CA ILE A 3 -2.45 -20.69 7.32
C ILE A 3 -2.59 -22.09 7.92
N ARG A 4 -3.81 -22.50 8.25
CA ARG A 4 -4.11 -23.88 8.61
C ARG A 4 -4.99 -24.44 7.51
N ASP A 5 -4.37 -25.26 6.66
CA ASP A 5 -5.09 -26.09 5.70
C ASP A 5 -5.97 -27.06 6.49
N ILE A 6 -7.26 -27.07 6.19
CA ILE A 6 -8.22 -27.96 6.83
C ILE A 6 -8.99 -28.71 5.73
N SER A 7 -8.30 -29.61 5.00
CA SER A 7 -8.87 -30.44 3.93
C SER A 7 -9.97 -31.45 4.34
N SER A 8 -10.73 -31.18 5.40
CA SER A 8 -11.87 -31.99 5.82
C SER A 8 -13.13 -31.15 6.04
N GLY A 9 -13.91 -30.97 4.97
CA GLY A 9 -15.28 -30.48 5.01
C GLY A 9 -15.61 -29.39 3.98
N LYS A 10 -16.75 -28.70 4.19
CA LYS A 10 -17.21 -27.54 3.37
C LYS A 10 -16.27 -26.32 3.41
N ARG A 11 -15.16 -26.42 4.16
CA ARG A 11 -14.20 -25.34 4.41
C ARG A 11 -12.88 -25.79 3.85
N ASP A 12 -12.22 -24.86 3.18
CA ASP A 12 -10.98 -25.13 2.45
C ASP A 12 -9.78 -24.80 3.35
N SER A 13 -9.76 -23.58 3.88
CA SER A 13 -8.66 -23.09 4.71
C SER A 13 -9.13 -22.08 5.76
N ILE A 14 -8.42 -22.02 6.89
CA ILE A 14 -8.59 -20.94 7.88
C ILE A 14 -7.28 -20.17 8.01
N VAL A 15 -7.39 -18.85 7.93
CA VAL A 15 -6.28 -17.92 7.90
C VAL A 15 -6.37 -16.98 9.11
N ASP A 16 -5.35 -16.98 9.97
CA ASP A 16 -5.26 -16.02 11.08
C ASP A 16 -4.68 -14.69 10.59
N ILE A 17 -5.52 -13.66 10.54
CA ILE A 17 -5.17 -12.30 10.13
C ILE A 17 -4.90 -11.46 11.37
N LYS A 18 -3.69 -10.90 11.47
CA LYS A 18 -3.35 -9.89 12.48
C LYS A 18 -3.55 -8.51 11.87
N LEU A 19 -4.51 -7.76 12.40
CA LEU A 19 -4.75 -6.37 12.04
C LEU A 19 -3.60 -5.47 12.58
N SER A 20 -3.44 -4.29 11.97
CA SER A 20 -2.44 -3.29 12.36
C SER A 20 -2.59 -2.82 13.81
N ASN A 21 -3.81 -2.86 14.37
CA ASN A 21 -4.09 -2.59 15.78
C ASN A 21 -3.74 -3.76 16.74
N GLY A 22 -3.10 -4.83 16.24
CA GLY A 22 -2.70 -6.00 17.02
C GLY A 22 -3.79 -7.05 17.24
N LYS A 23 -5.05 -6.76 16.88
CA LYS A 23 -6.17 -7.71 16.99
C LYS A 23 -6.02 -8.82 15.97
N ARG A 24 -6.29 -10.06 16.40
CA ARG A 24 -6.32 -11.24 15.52
C ARG A 24 -7.77 -11.56 15.13
N ILE A 25 -7.97 -11.93 13.87
CA ILE A 25 -9.25 -12.31 13.31
C ILE A 25 -9.04 -13.52 12.41
N ASP A 26 -9.84 -14.56 12.63
CA ASP A 26 -9.89 -15.71 11.73
C ASP A 26 -10.66 -15.37 10.46
N PHE A 27 -10.06 -15.69 9.31
CA PHE A 27 -10.67 -15.64 7.99
C PHE A 27 -10.87 -17.07 7.46
N THR A 28 -12.12 -17.45 7.23
CA THR A 28 -12.48 -18.78 6.72
C THR A 28 -12.74 -18.73 5.22
N ILE A 29 -12.00 -19.55 4.48
CA ILE A 29 -12.16 -19.75 3.04
C ILE A 29 -13.04 -20.98 2.84
N TRP A 30 -14.12 -20.82 2.06
CA TRP A 30 -15.08 -21.88 1.79
C TRP A 30 -14.82 -22.48 0.41
N ASN A 31 -14.73 -23.80 0.33
CA ASN A 31 -14.46 -24.53 -0.92
C ASN A 31 -15.51 -24.25 -2.00
N LYS A 32 -16.77 -23.98 -1.60
CA LYS A 32 -17.88 -23.64 -2.51
C LYS A 32 -17.57 -22.44 -3.43
N HIS A 33 -16.68 -21.56 -3.03
CA HIS A 33 -16.41 -20.33 -3.76
C HIS A 33 -15.24 -20.44 -4.73
N ASP A 34 -14.57 -21.60 -4.83
CA ASP A 34 -13.46 -21.90 -5.76
C ASP A 34 -12.49 -20.71 -5.90
N ILE A 35 -11.89 -20.35 -4.77
CA ILE A 35 -11.10 -19.12 -4.66
C ILE A 35 -9.64 -19.52 -4.62
N GLU A 36 -8.97 -19.30 -5.75
CA GLU A 36 -7.52 -19.38 -5.83
C GLU A 36 -6.93 -18.08 -5.28
N ILE A 37 -6.03 -18.21 -4.30
CA ILE A 37 -5.35 -17.06 -3.73
C ILE A 37 -3.86 -17.35 -3.62
N ASP A 38 -3.07 -16.58 -4.38
CA ASP A 38 -1.62 -16.60 -4.33
C ASP A 38 -1.11 -15.45 -3.44
N PHE A 39 -0.70 -15.75 -2.20
CA PHE A 39 -0.04 -14.79 -1.31
C PHE A 39 1.04 -15.43 -0.44
N GLN A 40 2.00 -14.63 0.00
CA GLN A 40 3.05 -15.04 0.91
C GLN A 40 2.83 -14.50 2.32
N ILE A 41 3.39 -15.21 3.33
CA ILE A 41 3.33 -14.78 4.72
C ILE A 41 4.15 -13.49 4.87
N GLY A 42 3.48 -12.37 5.02
CA GLY A 42 4.12 -11.05 5.09
C GLY A 42 3.44 -10.02 4.20
N ASP A 43 2.67 -10.45 3.20
CA ASP A 43 1.94 -9.56 2.31
C ASP A 43 0.84 -8.80 3.03
N LYS A 44 0.71 -7.52 2.69
CA LYS A 44 -0.42 -6.69 3.05
C LYS A 44 -1.43 -6.75 1.93
N LEU A 45 -2.59 -7.33 2.22
CA LEU A 45 -3.66 -7.53 1.25
C LEU A 45 -4.92 -6.81 1.70
N ARG A 46 -5.62 -6.22 0.74
CA ARG A 46 -6.97 -5.71 0.91
C ARG A 46 -7.95 -6.76 0.41
N LEU A 47 -8.73 -7.27 1.35
CA LEU A 47 -9.83 -8.19 1.05
C LEU A 47 -11.10 -7.36 0.85
N ASN A 48 -11.69 -7.39 -0.34
CA ASN A 48 -12.96 -6.76 -0.67
C ASN A 48 -14.07 -7.83 -0.74
N GLU A 49 -15.32 -7.40 -0.53
CA GLU A 49 -16.51 -8.29 -0.51
C GLU A 49 -16.45 -9.40 0.56
N VAL A 50 -15.78 -9.13 1.68
CA VAL A 50 -15.69 -10.11 2.79
C VAL A 50 -16.94 -10.08 3.65
N ARG A 51 -17.42 -11.26 4.06
CA ARG A 51 -18.50 -11.35 5.04
C ARG A 51 -17.95 -11.25 6.46
N LEU A 52 -18.33 -10.19 7.17
CA LEU A 52 -18.06 -10.06 8.61
C LEU A 52 -19.16 -10.74 9.42
N LYS A 53 -18.80 -11.76 10.19
CA LYS A 53 -19.64 -12.36 11.22
C LYS A 53 -19.18 -11.85 12.59
N ARG A 54 -20.08 -11.21 13.31
CA ARG A 54 -19.88 -10.76 14.69
C ARG A 54 -20.79 -11.54 15.63
N TRP A 55 -20.29 -11.91 16.80
CA TRP A 55 -21.09 -12.48 17.88
C TRP A 55 -20.53 -12.07 19.24
N GLU A 56 -21.41 -12.06 20.23
CA GLU A 56 -21.06 -11.75 21.62
C GLU A 56 -20.35 -12.94 22.28
N THR A 57 -19.35 -12.62 23.09
CA THR A 57 -18.63 -13.56 23.94
C THR A 57 -18.56 -12.97 25.35
N ASP A 58 -18.22 -13.82 26.33
CA ASP A 58 -18.11 -13.43 27.75
C ASP A 58 -17.09 -12.28 27.99
N HIS A 59 -16.16 -12.08 27.04
CA HIS A 59 -15.12 -11.05 27.09
C HIS A 59 -15.33 -9.93 26.05
N GLY A 60 -16.53 -9.78 25.49
CA GLY A 60 -16.88 -8.70 24.55
C GLY A 60 -17.39 -9.24 23.20
N TYR A 61 -16.80 -8.77 22.10
CA TYR A 61 -17.26 -9.14 20.75
C TYR A 61 -16.19 -9.91 19.98
N ALA A 62 -16.50 -11.15 19.61
CA ALA A 62 -15.70 -11.92 18.66
C ALA A 62 -16.10 -11.58 17.22
N HIS A 63 -15.11 -11.64 16.34
CA HIS A 63 -15.24 -11.31 14.93
C HIS A 63 -14.61 -12.43 14.11
N GLN A 64 -15.27 -12.82 13.03
CA GLN A 64 -14.75 -13.74 12.04
C GLN A 64 -15.07 -13.20 10.66
N LEU A 65 -14.09 -13.31 9.78
CA LEU A 65 -14.25 -13.01 8.38
C LEU A 65 -14.53 -14.32 7.63
N SER A 66 -15.41 -14.30 6.65
CA SER A 66 -15.71 -15.44 5.80
C SER A 66 -15.68 -15.01 4.34
N SER A 67 -15.09 -15.87 3.52
CA SER A 67 -15.07 -15.64 2.09
C SER A 67 -16.47 -15.70 1.47
N THR A 68 -16.69 -14.90 0.44
CA THR A 68 -17.90 -14.84 -0.38
C THR A 68 -17.58 -15.30 -1.81
N LYS A 69 -18.60 -15.40 -2.67
CA LYS A 69 -18.42 -15.78 -4.08
C LYS A 69 -17.67 -14.71 -4.87
N ASP A 70 -17.86 -13.46 -4.48
CA ASP A 70 -17.35 -12.27 -5.18
C ASP A 70 -16.10 -11.69 -4.48
N LEU A 71 -15.42 -12.52 -3.67
CA LEU A 71 -14.22 -12.10 -2.95
C LEU A 71 -13.16 -11.63 -3.95
N THR A 72 -12.77 -10.36 -3.84
CA THR A 72 -11.63 -9.81 -4.60
C THR A 72 -10.52 -9.44 -3.64
N ILE A 73 -9.30 -9.78 -4.01
CA ILE A 73 -8.11 -9.58 -3.18
C ILE A 73 -7.18 -8.68 -3.97
N VAL A 74 -6.87 -7.53 -3.39
CA VAL A 74 -6.01 -6.53 -4.03
C VAL A 74 -4.77 -6.40 -3.14
N PRO A 75 -3.56 -6.60 -3.68
CA PRO A 75 -2.35 -6.30 -2.93
C PRO A 75 -2.35 -4.81 -2.57
N ILE A 76 -2.07 -4.49 -1.32
CA ILE A 76 -1.87 -3.10 -0.92
C ILE A 76 -0.40 -2.82 -1.22
N GLU A 77 -0.12 -2.13 -2.32
CA GLU A 77 1.22 -1.67 -2.65
C GLU A 77 1.83 -0.89 -1.48
N GLY A 78 3.08 -1.22 -1.14
CA GLY A 78 3.74 -0.80 0.10
C GLY A 78 4.23 -1.92 1.02
N SER A 79 4.39 -3.15 0.52
CA SER A 79 5.14 -4.22 1.20
C SER A 79 6.02 -4.93 0.19
N GLY A 80 7.25 -4.44 0.02
CA GLY A 80 8.23 -5.05 -0.87
C GLY A 80 8.61 -6.46 -0.40
N VAL A 81 8.20 -7.45 -1.18
CA VAL A 81 8.99 -8.66 -1.41
C VAL A 81 9.10 -8.79 -2.93
N GLN A 82 10.29 -8.47 -3.43
CA GLN A 82 10.68 -8.71 -4.81
C GLN A 82 10.59 -10.21 -5.06
N ARG A 83 9.69 -10.65 -5.93
CA ARG A 83 9.83 -11.97 -6.58
C ARG A 83 11.11 -11.90 -7.43
N PRO A 84 12.07 -12.83 -7.30
CA PRO A 84 13.12 -12.95 -8.28
C PRO A 84 12.45 -13.26 -9.63
N LEU A 85 12.68 -12.38 -10.58
CA LEU A 85 12.31 -12.53 -11.97
C LEU A 85 12.97 -13.82 -12.50
N GLU A 86 12.17 -14.80 -12.91
CA GLU A 86 12.61 -15.72 -13.96
C GLU A 86 12.31 -15.00 -15.28
N GLU A 87 13.39 -14.76 -16.02
CA GLU A 87 13.46 -14.11 -17.32
C GLU A 87 12.54 -14.81 -18.33
N ASP A 88 11.65 -14.05 -18.95
CA ASP A 88 11.25 -14.31 -20.33
C ASP A 88 11.01 -12.94 -20.98
N GLU A 89 11.93 -12.58 -21.86
CA GLU A 89 11.87 -11.41 -22.72
C GLU A 89 10.66 -11.54 -23.65
N GLU A 90 9.91 -10.45 -23.88
CA GLU A 90 9.54 -9.92 -25.20
C GLU A 90 8.37 -8.90 -25.10
N ASP A 91 8.68 -7.67 -25.53
CA ASP A 91 7.82 -6.68 -26.21
C ASP A 91 6.44 -6.27 -25.62
N GLU A 92 6.35 -5.03 -25.15
CA GLU A 92 5.61 -3.92 -25.82
C GLU A 92 5.17 -2.84 -24.80
N CYS A 93 5.60 -1.62 -25.06
CA CYS A 93 5.42 -0.38 -24.30
C CYS A 93 3.96 0.07 -24.10
N VAL A 94 3.48 0.32 -22.86
CA VAL A 94 2.40 1.30 -22.55
C VAL A 94 2.47 1.85 -21.10
N SER A 95 2.85 3.14 -21.01
CA SER A 95 2.37 4.22 -20.11
C SER A 95 2.49 4.16 -18.57
N GLY A 96 3.68 4.44 -18.04
CA GLY A 96 4.08 5.74 -17.46
C GLY A 96 3.17 6.59 -16.55
N GLU A 97 2.09 6.10 -15.95
CA GLU A 97 1.17 6.96 -15.15
C GLU A 97 1.06 6.59 -13.65
N SER A 98 1.67 5.50 -13.19
CA SER A 98 1.46 5.00 -11.81
C SER A 98 2.53 5.41 -10.79
N GLU A 99 3.76 5.70 -11.20
CA GLU A 99 4.85 6.04 -10.26
C GLU A 99 4.68 7.45 -9.68
N LYS A 100 4.28 8.42 -10.50
CA LYS A 100 4.17 9.86 -10.15
C LYS A 100 3.22 10.16 -8.95
N ALA A 101 2.25 9.28 -8.70
CA ALA A 101 1.26 9.47 -7.65
C ALA A 101 1.78 9.07 -6.25
N HIS A 102 2.81 8.23 -6.16
CA HIS A 102 3.40 7.86 -4.87
C HIS A 102 4.41 8.91 -4.41
N ASP A 103 5.20 9.44 -5.35
CA ASP A 103 6.23 10.44 -5.12
C ASP A 103 5.65 11.79 -4.62
N ILE A 104 4.51 12.22 -5.16
CA ILE A 104 3.87 13.48 -4.75
C ILE A 104 3.44 13.49 -3.27
N ASP A 105 2.95 12.36 -2.75
CA ASP A 105 2.47 12.26 -1.36
C ASP A 105 3.62 12.41 -0.36
N GLN A 106 4.83 11.99 -0.75
CA GLN A 106 6.04 12.12 0.06
C GLN A 106 6.56 13.56 0.15
N LEU A 107 6.31 14.36 -0.88
CA LEU A 107 6.73 15.76 -0.94
C LEU A 107 5.72 16.69 -0.25
N ILE A 108 4.45 16.28 -0.16
CA ILE A 108 3.40 17.04 0.54
C ILE A 108 3.70 17.10 2.05
N GLY A 109 3.62 18.31 2.60
CA GLY A 109 3.86 18.58 4.01
C GLY A 109 5.31 18.92 4.33
N VAL A 110 6.26 18.58 3.46
CA VAL A 110 7.69 18.87 3.66
C VAL A 110 7.91 20.37 3.66
N GLY A 111 8.40 20.94 4.76
CA GLY A 111 8.55 22.39 4.91
C GLY A 111 7.24 23.20 4.74
N GLY A 112 6.08 22.54 4.86
CA GLY A 112 4.77 23.12 4.58
C GLY A 112 4.37 23.13 3.10
N ALA A 113 5.03 22.35 2.23
CA ALA A 113 4.66 22.18 0.84
C ALA A 113 3.23 21.63 0.70
N THR A 114 2.46 22.22 -0.20
CA THR A 114 1.12 21.75 -0.56
C THR A 114 1.19 20.79 -1.75
N LYS A 115 0.05 20.22 -2.12
CA LYS A 115 -0.04 19.39 -3.32
C LYS A 115 0.47 20.13 -4.58
N ALA A 116 0.13 21.41 -4.74
CA ALA A 116 0.56 22.20 -5.88
C ALA A 116 2.08 22.42 -5.90
N ASP A 117 2.69 22.64 -4.73
CA ASP A 117 4.14 22.76 -4.59
C ASP A 117 4.84 21.45 -4.96
N ALA A 118 4.30 20.31 -4.50
CA ALA A 118 4.81 18.99 -4.84
C ALA A 118 4.70 18.68 -6.34
N GLU A 119 3.62 19.10 -7.00
CA GLU A 119 3.46 19.01 -8.46
C GLU A 119 4.55 19.83 -9.19
N ALA A 120 4.80 21.05 -8.74
CA ALA A 120 5.82 21.94 -9.33
C ALA A 120 7.25 21.39 -9.15
N LEU A 121 7.55 20.84 -7.98
CA LEU A 121 8.82 20.18 -7.67
C LEU A 121 9.06 18.99 -8.61
N MET A 122 8.07 18.12 -8.78
CA MET A 122 8.16 17.00 -9.71
C MET A 122 8.30 17.43 -11.17
N GLU A 123 7.60 18.50 -11.59
CA GLU A 123 7.76 19.06 -12.94
C GLU A 123 9.17 19.60 -13.18
N SER A 124 9.84 20.03 -12.10
CA SER A 124 11.22 20.49 -12.13
C SER A 124 12.25 19.37 -11.94
N GLY A 125 11.80 18.12 -11.73
CA GLY A 125 12.64 16.92 -11.61
C GLY A 125 12.81 16.40 -10.19
N TYR A 126 12.33 17.12 -9.18
CA TYR A 126 12.42 16.73 -7.77
C TYR A 126 11.31 15.74 -7.41
N MET A 127 11.61 14.44 -7.57
CA MET A 127 10.64 13.37 -7.32
C MET A 127 10.64 12.86 -5.88
N THR A 128 11.72 13.06 -5.12
CA THR A 128 11.85 12.50 -3.77
C THR A 128 12.42 13.51 -2.78
N THR A 129 12.22 13.27 -1.48
CA THR A 129 12.81 14.09 -0.42
C THR A 129 14.34 14.07 -0.45
N ALA A 130 14.96 12.97 -0.91
CA ALA A 130 16.39 12.90 -1.13
C ALA A 130 16.87 13.86 -2.24
N ASP A 131 16.05 14.07 -3.27
CA ASP A 131 16.34 15.03 -4.34
C ASP A 131 16.27 16.48 -3.82
N LEU A 132 15.26 16.78 -2.98
CA LEU A 132 15.15 18.08 -2.29
C LEU A 132 16.30 18.34 -1.31
N GLU A 133 16.80 17.30 -0.64
CA GLU A 133 17.96 17.39 0.26
C GLU A 133 19.23 17.77 -0.52
N ASN A 134 19.43 17.13 -1.69
CA ASN A 134 20.55 17.42 -2.59
C ASN A 134 20.39 18.75 -3.35
N ALA A 135 19.16 19.22 -3.55
CA ALA A 135 18.88 20.49 -4.20
C ALA A 135 19.42 21.69 -3.40
N SER A 136 19.93 22.72 -4.08
CA SER A 136 20.26 23.97 -3.41
C SER A 136 19.00 24.80 -3.16
N LEU A 137 19.05 25.68 -2.16
CA LEU A 137 17.94 26.63 -1.92
C LEU A 137 17.62 27.47 -3.17
N ASP A 138 18.64 27.82 -3.95
CA ASP A 138 18.49 28.60 -5.18
C ASP A 138 17.77 27.81 -6.29
N ASP A 139 18.07 26.51 -6.40
CA ASP A 139 17.39 25.60 -7.33
C ASP A 139 15.91 25.46 -6.97
N LEU A 140 15.60 25.26 -5.68
CA LEU A 140 14.22 25.18 -5.19
C LEU A 140 13.45 26.48 -5.45
N ARG A 141 14.07 27.65 -5.26
CA ARG A 141 13.44 28.95 -5.55
C ARG A 141 13.21 29.20 -7.04
N SER A 142 13.95 28.51 -7.91
CA SER A 142 13.80 28.61 -9.35
C SER A 142 12.62 27.78 -9.88
N VAL A 143 12.02 26.94 -9.04
CA VAL A 143 10.86 26.10 -9.38
C VAL A 143 9.63 26.97 -9.60
N SER A 144 9.07 26.90 -10.81
CA SER A 144 7.88 27.67 -11.16
C SER A 144 6.66 27.13 -10.42
N GLY A 145 6.10 27.94 -9.51
CA GLY A 145 4.98 27.54 -8.66
C GLY A 145 5.36 27.15 -7.24
N LEU A 146 6.64 27.23 -6.86
CA LEU A 146 7.10 27.08 -5.48
C LEU A 146 7.39 28.45 -4.85
N ASP A 147 6.82 28.73 -3.68
CA ASP A 147 7.09 29.96 -2.94
C ASP A 147 8.49 29.95 -2.29
N ASP A 148 9.18 31.09 -2.31
CA ASP A 148 10.49 31.29 -1.65
C ASP A 148 10.51 30.86 -0.17
N GLY A 149 9.39 31.11 0.53
CA GLY A 149 9.23 30.76 1.93
C GLY A 149 9.09 29.24 2.14
N THR A 150 8.44 28.55 1.20
CA THR A 150 8.31 27.10 1.20
C THR A 150 9.67 26.46 0.88
N ALA A 151 10.36 26.95 -0.15
CA ALA A 151 11.72 26.50 -0.50
C ALA A 151 12.69 26.59 0.69
N LEU A 152 12.64 27.70 1.43
CA LEU A 152 13.49 27.90 2.61
C LEU A 152 13.17 26.93 3.75
N ARG A 153 11.89 26.64 3.99
CA ARG A 153 11.47 25.69 5.02
C ARG A 153 11.80 24.25 4.63
N ILE A 154 11.58 23.87 3.37
CA ILE A 154 11.99 22.56 2.83
C ILE A 154 13.48 22.37 3.07
N LYS A 155 14.30 23.35 2.69
CA LYS A 155 15.75 23.25 2.86
C LYS A 155 16.17 23.22 4.34
N ALA A 156 15.44 23.88 5.23
CA ALA A 156 15.71 23.85 6.67
C ALA A 156 15.23 22.56 7.36
N GLU A 157 14.31 21.82 6.75
CA GLU A 157 13.79 20.55 7.27
C GLU A 157 14.68 19.37 6.85
N LEU A 158 15.24 19.43 5.64
CA LEU A 158 16.07 18.38 5.05
C LEU A 158 17.59 18.63 5.17
N GLY A 159 18.01 19.88 5.43
CA GLY A 159 19.42 20.32 5.44
C GLY A 159 19.96 20.72 6.80
#